data_AF-A0A3B9Y449-F1
#
_entry.id   AF-A0A3B9Y449-F1
#
_cell.length_a   1.000
_cell.length_b   1.000
_cell.length_c   1.000
_cell.angle_alpha   90.00
_cell.angle_beta   90.00
_cell.angle_gamma   90.00
#
_symmetry.space_group_name_H-M   'P 1'
#
loop_
_entity.id
_entity.type
_entity.pdbx_description
1 polymer ?
#
loop_
_entity_poly.entity_id
_entity_poly.type
_entity_poly.pdbx_seq_one_letter_code
_entity_poly.pdbx_strand_id
1 'polypeptide(L)'
;MLHFARLCLLGCAAVALTIYAVSSGPQDAPHSHARYLVDLLIVTPALIWPVWRAATAPAVKEMQHGRFAGSRLAVMFNRGVLLLITLLFLLGTLSIVGDLSSSQEANQQQDKLIAALERIGATHIYSDFWTCNRVTFVSQEKIICSVTDSTLQPSHNYYAPYYTTVHADPHSAYVFTYDLFQKASDLQRAERSGHGFRRLVFAGYIIYQPE
;
A
#
# COMPACT_ATOMS: atom_id res chain seq x y z
N MET A 1 -34.18 -7.46 -15.80
CA MET A 1 -32.81 -7.99 -15.61
C MET A 1 -31.78 -6.89 -15.32
N LEU A 2 -31.70 -5.80 -16.09
CA LEU A 2 -30.71 -4.73 -15.87
C LEU A 2 -30.73 -4.08 -14.47
N HIS A 3 -31.92 -3.82 -13.90
CA HIS A 3 -32.05 -3.23 -12.57
C HIS A 3 -31.58 -4.16 -11.45
N PHE A 4 -31.81 -5.46 -11.61
CA PHE A 4 -31.36 -6.49 -10.67
C PHE A 4 -29.82 -6.58 -10.65
N ALA A 5 -29.19 -6.60 -11.83
CA ALA A 5 -27.74 -6.58 -11.95
C ALA A 5 -27.11 -5.34 -11.29
N ARG A 6 -27.73 -4.15 -11.44
CA ARG A 6 -27.27 -2.93 -10.76
C ARG A 6 -27.39 -3.02 -9.24
N LEU A 7 -28.49 -3.55 -8.72
CA LEU A 7 -28.67 -3.76 -7.28
C LEU A 7 -27.65 -4.74 -6.71
N CYS A 8 -27.35 -5.83 -7.43
CA CYS A 8 -26.30 -6.77 -7.04
C CYS A 8 -24.93 -6.08 -6.99
N LEU A 9 -24.56 -5.30 -8.02
CA LEU A 9 -23.30 -4.54 -8.05
C LEU A 9 -23.19 -3.53 -6.90
N LEU A 10 -24.29 -2.83 -6.58
CA LEU A 10 -24.34 -1.93 -5.43
C LEU A 10 -24.20 -2.67 -4.11
N GLY A 11 -24.82 -3.85 -3.99
CA GLY A 11 -24.66 -4.73 -2.85
C GLY A 11 -23.22 -5.18 -2.65
N CYS A 12 -22.55 -5.61 -3.73
CA CYS A 12 -21.13 -5.96 -3.70
C CYS A 12 -20.25 -4.78 -3.28
N ALA A 13 -20.49 -3.59 -3.83
CA ALA A 13 -19.75 -2.38 -3.45
C ALA A 13 -19.94 -2.01 -1.98
N ALA A 14 -21.18 -2.10 -1.47
CA ALA A 14 -21.48 -1.83 -0.07
C ALA A 14 -20.75 -2.81 0.86
N VAL A 15 -20.80 -4.11 0.56
CA VAL A 15 -20.09 -5.14 1.32
C VAL A 15 -18.58 -4.91 1.29
N ALA A 16 -18.00 -4.62 0.12
CA ALA A 16 -16.57 -4.34 -0.01
C ALA A 16 -16.14 -3.13 0.82
N LEU A 17 -16.91 -2.03 0.77
CA LEU A 17 -16.64 -0.84 1.58
C LEU A 17 -16.77 -1.09 3.08
N THR A 18 -17.78 -1.85 3.51
CA THR A 18 -17.97 -2.19 4.93
C THR A 18 -16.82 -3.06 5.44
N ILE A 19 -16.45 -4.10 4.70
CA ILE A 19 -15.32 -4.96 5.07
C ILE A 19 -14.02 -4.15 5.13
N TYR A 20 -13.79 -3.28 4.14
CA TYR A 20 -12.63 -2.39 4.13
C TYR A 20 -12.61 -1.49 5.36
N ALA A 21 -13.70 -0.77 5.64
CA ALA A 21 -13.77 0.20 6.74
C ALA A 21 -13.63 -0.43 8.14
N VAL A 22 -14.05 -1.69 8.31
CA VAL A 22 -13.98 -2.42 9.58
C VAL A 22 -12.65 -3.17 9.73
N SER A 23 -11.92 -3.40 8.65
CA SER A 23 -10.62 -4.08 8.70
C SER A 23 -9.52 -3.22 9.33
N SER A 24 -8.50 -3.86 9.90
CA SER A 24 -7.32 -3.17 10.46
C SER A 24 -6.37 -2.63 9.38
N GLY A 25 -6.37 -3.23 8.18
CA GLY A 25 -5.42 -2.88 7.11
C GLY A 25 -5.38 -1.39 6.75
N PRO A 26 -6.52 -0.69 6.58
CA PRO A 26 -6.54 0.74 6.28
C PRO A 26 -6.07 1.63 7.42
N GLN A 27 -6.04 1.13 8.66
CA GLN A 27 -5.54 1.86 9.82
C GLN A 27 -4.00 1.84 9.86
N ASP A 28 -3.40 0.72 9.46
CA ASP A 28 -1.95 0.54 9.51
C ASP A 28 -1.25 1.00 8.22
N ALA A 29 -1.85 0.77 7.05
CA ALA A 29 -1.24 1.11 5.75
C ALA A 29 -2.30 1.37 4.66
N PRO A 30 -3.04 2.49 4.71
CA PRO A 30 -4.18 2.74 3.82
C PRO A 30 -3.82 2.63 2.33
N HIS A 31 -2.63 3.06 1.92
CA HIS A 31 -2.18 2.96 0.54
C HIS A 31 -1.96 1.51 0.06
N SER A 32 -1.38 0.65 0.89
CA SER A 32 -1.13 -0.76 0.58
C SER A 32 -2.41 -1.57 0.46
N HIS A 33 -3.45 -1.15 1.19
CA HIS A 33 -4.76 -1.81 1.19
C HIS A 33 -5.76 -1.19 0.22
N ALA A 34 -5.51 0.02 -0.33
CA ALA A 34 -6.39 0.66 -1.31
C ALA A 34 -6.64 -0.18 -2.57
N ARG A 35 -5.73 -1.12 -2.89
CA ARG A 35 -5.91 -2.10 -3.98
C ARG A 35 -7.19 -2.93 -3.86
N TYR A 36 -7.71 -3.14 -2.65
CA TYR A 36 -8.98 -3.84 -2.43
C TYR A 36 -10.21 -3.02 -2.82
N LEU A 37 -10.03 -1.72 -3.09
CA LEU A 37 -11.08 -0.83 -3.58
C LEU A 37 -11.08 -0.69 -5.11
N VAL A 38 -10.16 -1.35 -5.82
CA VAL A 38 -10.10 -1.30 -7.29
C VAL A 38 -11.40 -1.81 -7.91
N ASP A 39 -12.04 -2.80 -7.29
CA ASP A 39 -13.31 -3.35 -7.77
C ASP A 39 -14.45 -2.32 -7.73
N LEU A 40 -14.35 -1.27 -6.90
CA LEU A 40 -15.32 -0.16 -6.95
C LEU A 40 -15.26 0.60 -8.27
N LEU A 41 -14.11 0.63 -8.96
CA LEU A 41 -14.01 1.24 -10.30
C LEU A 41 -14.92 0.54 -11.32
N ILE A 42 -15.12 -0.78 -11.15
CA ILE A 42 -16.03 -1.58 -11.99
C ILE A 42 -17.49 -1.20 -11.73
N VAL A 43 -17.82 -0.83 -10.49
CA VAL A 43 -19.18 -0.41 -10.09
C VAL A 43 -19.46 1.06 -10.41
N THR A 44 -18.42 1.88 -10.58
CA THR A 44 -18.52 3.34 -10.84
C THR A 44 -19.48 3.69 -11.99
N PRO A 45 -19.45 3.06 -13.18
CA PRO A 45 -20.40 3.39 -14.24
C PRO A 45 -21.85 3.09 -13.83
N ALA A 46 -22.10 2.01 -13.10
CA ALA A 46 -23.45 1.67 -12.64
C ALA A 46 -23.98 2.67 -11.61
N LEU A 47 -23.10 3.25 -10.79
CA LEU A 47 -23.40 4.30 -9.80
C LEU A 47 -23.60 5.68 -10.43
N ILE A 48 -22.71 6.10 -11.34
CA ILE A 48 -22.72 7.45 -11.92
C ILE A 48 -23.79 7.59 -13.00
N TRP A 49 -24.06 6.53 -13.78
CA TRP A 49 -25.00 6.58 -14.90
C TRP A 49 -26.41 7.13 -14.58
N PRO A 50 -27.11 6.70 -13.51
CA PRO A 50 -28.41 7.26 -13.17
C PRO A 50 -28.34 8.76 -12.82
N VAL A 51 -27.30 9.17 -12.09
CA VAL A 51 -27.07 10.58 -11.71
C VAL A 51 -26.77 11.41 -12.96
N TRP A 52 -25.94 10.90 -13.87
CA TRP A 52 -25.61 11.52 -15.14
C TRP A 52 -26.85 11.72 -16.03
N ARG A 53 -27.69 10.69 -16.17
CA ARG A 53 -28.94 10.80 -16.94
C ARG A 53 -29.91 11.81 -16.33
N ALA A 54 -30.03 11.84 -15.01
CA ALA A 54 -30.88 12.83 -14.33
C ALA A 54 -30.33 14.26 -14.48
N ALA A 55 -29.02 14.45 -14.46
CA ALA A 55 -28.37 15.77 -14.60
C ALA A 55 -28.41 16.33 -16.04
N THR A 56 -28.43 15.43 -17.04
CA THR A 56 -28.46 15.76 -18.48
C THR A 56 -29.85 15.79 -19.08
N ALA A 57 -30.88 15.40 -18.31
CA ALA A 57 -32.27 15.48 -18.76
C ALA A 57 -32.62 16.94 -19.12
N PRO A 58 -33.22 17.19 -20.30
CA PRO A 58 -33.66 18.53 -20.67
C PRO A 58 -34.72 18.97 -19.68
N ALA A 59 -34.52 20.11 -19.01
CA ALA A 59 -35.40 20.66 -17.97
C ALA A 59 -36.83 21.01 -18.45
N VAL A 60 -37.20 20.63 -19.68
CA VAL A 60 -38.35 21.16 -20.44
C VAL A 60 -39.24 20.06 -21.04
N LYS A 61 -38.95 18.76 -20.91
CA LYS A 61 -39.87 17.71 -21.39
C LYS A 61 -40.79 17.17 -20.29
N GLU A 62 -41.64 18.02 -19.74
CA GLU A 62 -42.84 17.57 -19.03
C GLU A 62 -43.91 18.69 -19.05
N MET A 63 -44.59 18.81 -20.19
CA MET A 63 -45.70 19.75 -20.40
C MET A 63 -47.03 19.21 -19.87
N GLN A 64 -47.04 18.32 -18.87
CA GLN A 64 -48.29 17.79 -18.30
C GLN A 64 -48.17 17.58 -16.78
N HIS A 65 -48.94 18.38 -16.03
CA HIS A 65 -49.31 18.25 -14.61
C HIS A 65 -48.27 18.65 -13.52
N GLY A 66 -48.17 19.97 -13.24
CA GLY A 66 -48.09 20.51 -11.87
C GLY A 66 -46.86 20.28 -10.97
N ARG A 67 -45.83 19.53 -11.40
CA ARG A 67 -44.65 19.16 -10.57
C ARG A 67 -43.36 19.96 -10.86
N PHE A 68 -43.51 21.22 -11.28
CA PHE A 68 -42.44 22.04 -11.89
C PHE A 68 -41.23 22.36 -10.98
N ALA A 69 -41.43 22.53 -9.68
CA ALA A 69 -40.33 22.85 -8.76
C ALA A 69 -39.48 21.62 -8.41
N GLY A 70 -40.11 20.44 -8.30
CA GLY A 70 -39.45 19.20 -7.92
C GLY A 70 -38.47 18.67 -8.97
N SER A 71 -38.80 18.84 -10.26
CA SER A 71 -37.93 18.36 -11.36
C SER A 71 -36.67 19.21 -11.54
N ARG A 72 -36.78 20.54 -11.44
CA ARG A 72 -35.62 21.45 -11.52
C ARG A 72 -34.68 21.28 -10.32
N LEU A 73 -35.24 21.18 -9.11
CA LEU A 73 -34.45 20.95 -7.90
C LEU A 73 -33.70 19.60 -7.96
N ALA A 74 -34.35 18.55 -8.46
CA ALA A 74 -33.71 17.25 -8.65
C ALA A 74 -32.58 17.29 -9.69
N VAL A 75 -32.74 18.02 -10.81
CA VAL A 75 -31.66 18.21 -11.80
C VAL A 75 -30.48 18.98 -11.19
N MET A 76 -30.75 20.07 -10.46
CA MET A 76 -29.71 20.85 -9.77
C MET A 76 -28.97 20.01 -8.72
N PHE A 77 -29.69 19.20 -7.95
CA PHE A 77 -29.10 18.28 -6.97
C PHE A 77 -28.17 17.26 -7.63
N ASN A 78 -28.61 16.58 -8.70
CA ASN A 78 -27.77 15.61 -9.41
C ASN A 78 -26.53 16.26 -10.04
N ARG A 79 -26.65 17.50 -10.56
CA ARG A 79 -25.48 18.28 -11.01
C ARG A 79 -24.52 18.60 -9.86
N GLY A 80 -25.05 18.99 -8.70
CA GLY A 80 -24.26 19.21 -7.49
C GLY A 80 -23.52 17.95 -7.03
N VAL A 81 -24.18 16.79 -7.05
CA VAL A 81 -23.56 15.49 -6.73
C VAL A 81 -22.44 15.16 -7.72
N LEU A 82 -22.64 15.35 -9.02
CA LEU A 82 -21.59 15.11 -10.02
C LEU A 82 -20.41 16.07 -9.87
N LEU A 83 -20.67 17.36 -9.57
CA LEU A 83 -19.63 18.33 -9.29
C LEU A 83 -18.83 17.95 -8.05
N LEU A 84 -19.50 17.52 -6.97
CA LEU A 84 -18.83 17.05 -5.76
C LEU A 84 -17.97 15.81 -6.04
N ILE A 85 -18.49 14.81 -6.75
CA ILE A 85 -17.72 13.63 -7.15
C ILE A 85 -16.48 14.05 -7.95
N THR A 86 -16.66 14.91 -8.94
CA THR A 86 -15.55 15.39 -9.79
C THR A 86 -14.50 16.13 -8.97
N LEU A 87 -14.93 16.99 -8.03
CA LEU A 87 -14.02 17.74 -7.15
C LEU A 87 -13.23 16.80 -6.25
N LEU A 88 -13.88 15.79 -5.65
CA LEU A 88 -13.21 14.79 -4.81
C LEU A 88 -12.19 13.97 -5.61
N PHE A 89 -12.53 13.53 -6.81
CA PHE A 89 -11.60 12.85 -7.71
C PHE A 89 -10.39 13.73 -8.06
N LEU A 90 -10.63 15.02 -8.34
CA LEU A 90 -9.57 15.96 -8.70
C LEU A 90 -8.65 16.24 -7.51
N LEU A 91 -9.21 16.46 -6.32
CA LEU A 91 -8.45 16.63 -5.08
C LEU A 91 -7.63 15.39 -4.74
N GLY A 92 -8.21 14.20 -4.84
CA GLY A 92 -7.50 12.94 -4.63
C GLY A 92 -6.36 12.75 -5.63
N THR A 93 -6.59 13.08 -6.91
CA THR A 93 -5.56 13.00 -7.96
C THR A 93 -4.41 13.97 -7.68
N LEU A 94 -4.72 15.23 -7.33
CA LEU A 94 -3.71 16.24 -7.00
C LEU A 94 -2.90 15.86 -5.76
N SER A 95 -3.53 15.27 -4.74
CA SER A 95 -2.83 14.74 -3.56
C SER A 95 -1.81 13.68 -3.95
N ILE A 96 -2.22 12.68 -4.75
CA ILE A 96 -1.34 11.58 -5.17
C ILE A 96 -0.18 12.11 -6.02
N VAL A 97 -0.44 13.08 -6.91
CA VAL A 97 0.61 13.71 -7.73
C VAL A 97 1.56 14.53 -6.87
N GLY A 98 1.06 15.22 -5.84
CA GLY A 98 1.87 15.94 -4.86
C GLY A 98 2.82 15.03 -4.08
N ASP A 99 2.37 13.81 -3.76
CA ASP A 99 3.15 12.80 -3.03
C ASP A 99 4.09 11.96 -3.92
N LEU A 100 4.16 12.26 -5.22
CA LEU A 100 4.94 11.47 -6.17
C LEU A 100 6.45 11.55 -5.90
N SER A 101 6.97 12.73 -5.52
CA SER A 101 8.40 12.91 -5.27
C SER A 101 8.87 12.15 -4.04
N SER A 102 8.13 12.21 -2.93
CA SER A 102 8.46 11.49 -1.70
C SER A 102 8.44 9.97 -1.92
N SER A 103 7.48 9.47 -2.70
CA SER A 103 7.40 8.07 -3.09
C SER A 103 8.57 7.63 -3.97
N GLN A 104 9.02 8.49 -4.89
CA GLN A 104 10.21 8.24 -5.70
C GLN A 104 11.49 8.27 -4.88
N GLU A 105 11.63 9.22 -3.96
CA GLU A 105 12.77 9.30 -3.04
C GLU A 105 12.88 8.04 -2.17
N ALA A 106 11.77 7.57 -1.61
CA ALA A 106 11.72 6.34 -0.82
C ALA A 106 12.11 5.10 -1.66
N ASN A 107 11.68 5.03 -2.92
CA ASN A 107 12.10 3.98 -3.85
C ASN A 107 13.61 4.05 -4.15
N GLN A 108 14.12 5.25 -4.46
CA GLN A 108 15.55 5.45 -4.72
C GLN A 108 16.40 5.12 -3.49
N GLN A 109 15.91 5.40 -2.29
CA GLN A 109 16.59 5.07 -1.04
C GLN A 109 16.74 3.55 -0.87
N GLN A 110 15.69 2.79 -1.22
CA GLN A 110 15.73 1.32 -1.22
C GLN A 110 16.64 0.76 -2.32
N ASP A 111 16.66 1.35 -3.51
CA ASP A 111 17.57 0.92 -4.59
C ASP A 111 19.04 1.18 -4.21
N LYS A 112 19.30 2.31 -3.53
CA LYS A 112 20.62 2.61 -2.97
C LYS A 112 21.01 1.59 -1.90
N LEU A 113 20.09 1.17 -1.03
CA LEU A 113 20.35 0.11 -0.04
C LEU A 113 20.80 -1.18 -0.74
N ILE A 114 20.05 -1.65 -1.74
CA ILE A 114 20.37 -2.89 -2.45
C ILE A 114 21.76 -2.78 -3.09
N ALA A 115 22.06 -1.67 -3.77
CA ALA A 115 23.37 -1.43 -4.34
C ALA A 115 24.49 -1.40 -3.27
N ALA A 116 24.22 -0.89 -2.07
CA ALA A 116 25.18 -0.91 -0.98
C ALA A 116 25.41 -2.33 -0.45
N LEU A 117 24.35 -3.12 -0.28
CA LEU A 117 24.44 -4.52 0.14
C LEU A 117 25.25 -5.36 -0.87
N GLU A 118 25.01 -5.17 -2.17
CA GLU A 118 25.82 -5.82 -3.22
C GLU A 118 27.30 -5.40 -3.15
N ARG A 119 27.59 -4.11 -2.91
CA ARG A 119 28.97 -3.61 -2.80
C ARG A 119 29.73 -4.15 -1.60
N ILE A 120 29.05 -4.40 -0.48
CA ILE A 120 29.67 -5.01 0.72
C ILE A 120 29.67 -6.55 0.65
N GLY A 121 29.19 -7.12 -0.45
CA GLY A 121 29.17 -8.57 -0.69
C GLY A 121 28.15 -9.32 0.16
N ALA A 122 27.10 -8.66 0.66
CA ALA A 122 26.07 -9.33 1.45
C ALA A 122 25.17 -10.16 0.53
N THR A 123 25.25 -11.50 0.63
CA THR A 123 24.44 -12.44 -0.15
C THR A 123 23.27 -13.03 0.64
N HIS A 124 23.37 -13.05 1.97
CA HIS A 124 22.35 -13.55 2.88
C HIS A 124 22.09 -12.51 3.96
N ILE A 125 20.82 -12.17 4.17
CA ILE A 125 20.44 -11.16 5.16
C ILE A 125 19.19 -11.52 5.96
N TYR A 126 19.09 -10.98 7.16
CA TYR A 126 17.86 -10.92 7.96
C TYR A 126 17.28 -9.52 7.93
N SER A 127 15.96 -9.41 7.76
CA SER A 127 15.27 -8.12 7.77
C SER A 127 13.77 -8.26 8.06
N ASP A 128 13.04 -7.15 8.02
CA ASP A 128 11.58 -7.14 8.06
C ASP A 128 10.97 -7.60 6.73
N PHE A 129 9.67 -7.87 6.75
CA PHE A 129 8.96 -8.44 5.61
C PHE A 129 9.07 -7.57 4.33
N TRP A 130 8.90 -6.26 4.44
CA TRP A 130 8.86 -5.38 3.27
C TRP A 130 10.25 -5.19 2.67
N THR A 131 11.25 -4.99 3.54
CA THR A 131 12.65 -4.90 3.10
C THR A 131 13.10 -6.21 2.46
N CYS A 132 12.83 -7.36 3.09
CA CYS A 132 13.18 -8.66 2.52
C CYS A 132 12.54 -8.91 1.16
N ASN A 133 11.25 -8.61 1.02
CA ASN A 133 10.51 -8.83 -0.21
C ASN A 133 11.16 -8.03 -1.36
N ARG A 134 11.36 -6.72 -1.17
CA ARG A 134 11.97 -5.88 -2.20
C ARG A 134 13.41 -6.28 -2.52
N VAL A 135 14.27 -6.44 -1.50
CA VAL A 135 15.69 -6.76 -1.71
C VAL A 135 15.83 -8.05 -2.52
N THR A 136 15.09 -9.08 -2.17
CA THR A 136 15.17 -10.38 -2.86
C THR A 136 14.72 -10.26 -4.32
N PHE A 137 13.59 -9.58 -4.60
CA PHE A 137 13.10 -9.45 -5.98
C PHE A 137 13.94 -8.51 -6.84
N VAL A 138 14.32 -7.33 -6.33
CA VAL A 138 15.04 -6.32 -7.11
C VAL A 138 16.49 -6.73 -7.35
N SER A 139 17.13 -7.42 -6.39
CA SER A 139 18.47 -8.00 -6.60
C SER A 139 18.46 -9.23 -7.50
N GLN A 140 17.30 -9.70 -7.94
CA GLN A 140 17.14 -10.95 -8.71
C GLN A 140 17.73 -12.16 -7.96
N GLU A 141 17.41 -12.27 -6.67
CA GLU A 141 17.87 -13.35 -5.78
C GLU A 141 19.40 -13.42 -5.59
N LYS A 142 20.15 -12.39 -5.99
CA LYS A 142 21.57 -12.29 -5.59
C LYS A 142 21.74 -12.09 -4.09
N ILE A 143 20.73 -11.48 -3.45
CA ILE A 143 20.64 -11.32 -2.01
C ILE A 143 19.39 -12.06 -1.54
N ILE A 144 19.58 -13.16 -0.83
CA ILE A 144 18.50 -13.94 -0.22
C ILE A 144 18.18 -13.37 1.16
N CYS A 145 16.92 -13.09 1.42
CA CYS A 145 16.48 -12.52 2.69
C CYS A 145 15.57 -13.47 3.46
N SER A 146 15.83 -13.57 4.77
CA SER A 146 14.98 -14.24 5.73
C SER A 146 14.28 -13.22 6.62
N VAL A 147 12.96 -13.32 6.72
CA VAL A 147 12.15 -12.40 7.52
C VAL A 147 12.26 -12.74 9.00
N THR A 148 12.59 -11.74 9.81
CA THR A 148 12.57 -11.82 11.27
C THR A 148 11.75 -10.70 11.88
N ASP A 149 11.19 -10.94 13.06
CA ASP A 149 10.53 -9.89 13.85
C ASP A 149 11.53 -9.07 14.69
N SER A 150 11.03 -8.15 15.50
CA SER A 150 11.86 -7.34 16.41
C SER A 150 12.55 -8.15 17.50
N THR A 151 12.16 -9.41 17.72
CA THR A 151 12.83 -10.34 18.65
C THR A 151 13.82 -11.26 17.93
N LEU A 152 14.15 -10.95 16.67
CA LEU A 152 15.00 -11.76 15.79
C LEU A 152 14.47 -13.18 15.55
N GLN A 153 13.20 -13.43 15.86
CA GLN A 153 12.60 -14.73 15.61
C GLN A 153 12.15 -14.83 14.16
N PRO A 154 12.19 -16.04 13.56
CA PRO A 154 11.70 -16.26 12.21
C PRO A 154 10.23 -15.85 12.10
N SER A 155 9.90 -15.07 11.08
CA SER A 155 8.54 -14.61 10.81
C SER A 155 8.08 -15.09 9.43
N HIS A 156 7.28 -14.31 8.71
CA HIS A 156 6.59 -14.54 7.42
C HIS A 156 7.47 -15.07 6.26
N ASN A 157 8.15 -16.20 6.44
CA ASN A 157 9.01 -16.88 5.50
C ASN A 157 8.19 -17.91 4.70
N TYR A 158 7.41 -17.40 3.75
CA TYR A 158 6.51 -18.24 2.94
C TYR A 158 7.26 -19.26 2.06
N TYR A 159 8.49 -18.94 1.66
CA TYR A 159 9.37 -19.86 0.94
C TYR A 159 10.48 -20.35 1.89
N ALA A 160 10.27 -21.53 2.47
CA ALA A 160 11.14 -22.10 3.49
C ALA A 160 12.64 -22.16 3.09
N PRO A 161 13.02 -22.44 1.82
CA PRO A 161 14.42 -22.47 1.43
C PRO A 161 15.19 -21.16 1.69
N TYR A 162 14.55 -19.99 1.61
CA TYR A 162 15.23 -18.72 1.95
C TYR A 162 15.63 -18.66 3.41
N TYR A 163 14.73 -19.05 4.32
CA TYR A 163 15.05 -19.11 5.75
C TYR A 163 16.21 -20.07 6.00
N THR A 164 16.14 -21.29 5.48
CA THR A 164 17.17 -22.30 5.74
C THR A 164 18.53 -21.91 5.18
N THR A 165 18.58 -21.27 4.00
CA THR A 165 19.84 -20.83 3.40
C THR A 165 20.48 -19.70 4.20
N VAL A 166 19.71 -18.68 4.58
CA VAL A 166 20.22 -17.56 5.40
C VAL A 166 20.63 -18.05 6.80
N HIS A 167 19.86 -18.96 7.39
CA HIS A 167 20.17 -19.50 8.71
C HIS A 167 21.41 -20.39 8.76
N ALA A 168 21.73 -21.04 7.65
CA ALA A 168 22.95 -21.83 7.51
C ALA A 168 24.20 -20.97 7.27
N ASP A 169 24.06 -19.72 6.83
CA ASP A 169 25.19 -18.84 6.56
C ASP A 169 25.60 -18.04 7.82
N PRO A 170 26.79 -18.31 8.40
CA PRO A 170 27.30 -17.57 9.56
C PRO A 170 27.64 -16.10 9.25
N HIS A 171 27.77 -15.73 7.97
CA HIS A 171 28.06 -14.36 7.53
C HIS A 171 26.81 -13.54 7.19
N SER A 172 25.62 -14.06 7.49
CA SER A 172 24.37 -13.36 7.25
C SER A 172 24.30 -12.03 8.00
N ALA A 173 24.01 -10.95 7.27
CA ALA A 173 23.92 -9.61 7.85
C ALA A 173 22.49 -9.29 8.33
N TYR A 174 22.36 -8.53 9.41
CA TYR A 174 21.07 -8.00 9.88
C TYR A 174 20.86 -6.60 9.34
N VAL A 175 19.75 -6.36 8.64
CA VAL A 175 19.45 -5.10 7.95
C VAL A 175 18.09 -4.61 8.42
N PHE A 176 18.05 -3.48 9.14
CA PHE A 176 16.78 -2.92 9.64
C PHE A 176 16.73 -1.42 9.48
N THR A 177 15.54 -0.87 9.31
CA THR A 177 15.33 0.57 9.47
C THR A 177 15.57 0.99 10.92
N TYR A 178 15.88 2.27 11.14
CA TYR A 178 16.23 2.78 12.48
C TYR A 178 15.13 2.53 13.54
N ASP A 179 13.87 2.68 13.16
CA ASP A 179 12.70 2.50 14.03
C ASP A 179 12.48 1.03 14.41
N LEU A 180 12.69 0.10 13.48
CA LEU A 180 12.60 -1.33 13.74
C LEU A 180 13.81 -1.81 14.56
N PHE A 181 15.00 -1.29 14.26
CA PHE A 181 16.19 -1.56 15.03
C PHE A 181 16.05 -1.14 16.50
N GLN A 182 15.39 -0.01 16.76
CA GLN A 182 15.13 0.43 18.14
C GLN A 182 14.27 -0.55 18.95
N LYS A 183 13.45 -1.34 18.27
CA LYS A 183 12.62 -2.39 18.90
C LYS A 183 13.38 -3.71 19.06
N ALA A 184 14.53 -3.88 18.40
CA ALA A 184 15.35 -5.09 18.44
C ALA A 184 16.37 -5.07 19.59
N SER A 185 15.89 -5.36 20.80
CA SER A 185 16.70 -5.34 22.04
C SER A 185 17.92 -6.24 21.99
N ASP A 186 17.85 -7.37 21.28
CA ASP A 186 18.93 -8.35 21.21
C ASP A 186 20.09 -7.86 20.34
N LEU A 187 19.80 -7.16 19.23
CA LEU A 187 20.86 -6.53 18.43
C LEU A 187 21.51 -5.36 19.16
N GLN A 188 20.74 -4.59 19.92
CA GLN A 188 21.31 -3.54 20.77
C GLN A 188 22.21 -4.13 21.87
N ARG A 189 21.85 -5.30 22.40
CA ARG A 189 22.68 -6.00 23.38
C ARG A 189 23.97 -6.53 22.75
N ALA A 190 23.87 -7.10 21.54
CA ALA A 190 25.02 -7.55 20.76
C ALA A 190 25.98 -6.40 20.44
N GLU A 191 25.45 -5.24 20.02
CA GLU A 191 26.25 -4.02 19.79
C GLU A 191 27.01 -3.59 21.04
N ARG A 192 26.34 -3.51 22.20
CA ARG A 192 26.98 -3.10 23.46
C ARG A 192 28.04 -4.09 23.94
N SER A 193 27.92 -5.36 23.57
CA SER A 193 28.89 -6.40 23.92
C SER A 193 30.14 -6.43 23.02
N GLY A 194 30.16 -5.69 21.92
CA GLY A 194 31.35 -5.50 21.08
C GLY A 194 31.83 -6.75 20.33
N HIS A 195 30.99 -7.78 20.19
CA HIS A 195 31.38 -9.03 19.56
C HIS A 195 31.18 -8.99 18.05
N GLY A 196 32.26 -9.14 17.27
CA GLY A 196 32.29 -9.77 15.93
C GLY A 196 31.35 -9.24 14.84
N PHE A 197 30.77 -8.05 14.98
CA PHE A 197 29.92 -7.44 13.97
C PHE A 197 30.41 -6.04 13.62
N ARG A 198 30.52 -5.77 12.32
CA ARG A 198 30.71 -4.44 11.76
C ARG A 198 29.37 -3.75 11.56
N ARG A 199 29.18 -2.61 12.21
CA ARG A 199 28.00 -1.75 12.03
C ARG A 199 28.20 -0.77 10.88
N LEU A 200 27.27 -0.75 9.93
CA LEU A 200 27.19 0.23 8.85
C LEU A 200 25.84 0.95 8.92
N VAL A 201 25.83 2.23 8.58
CA VAL A 201 24.60 3.01 8.45
C VAL A 201 24.51 3.49 7.01
N PHE A 202 23.44 3.12 6.33
CA PHE A 202 23.26 3.47 4.94
C PHE A 202 21.79 3.71 4.62
N ALA A 203 21.49 4.85 3.98
CA ALA A 203 20.15 5.13 3.46
C ALA A 203 19.02 4.90 4.50
N GLY A 204 19.22 5.27 5.77
CA GLY A 204 18.21 5.09 6.83
C GLY A 204 18.13 3.68 7.44
N TYR A 205 18.98 2.76 6.96
CA TYR A 205 19.13 1.40 7.50
C TYR A 205 20.37 1.29 8.37
N ILE A 206 20.26 0.46 9.40
CA ILE A 206 21.38 -0.05 10.18
C ILE A 206 21.64 -1.48 9.72
N ILE A 207 22.90 -1.74 9.37
CA ILE A 207 23.39 -3.03 8.90
C ILE A 207 24.41 -3.55 9.91
N TYR A 208 24.20 -4.75 10.44
CA TYR A 208 25.20 -5.50 11.20
C TYR A 208 25.70 -6.66 10.37
N GLN A 209 26.96 -6.60 9.96
CA GLN A 209 27.61 -7.65 9.19
C GLN A 209 28.59 -8.40 10.11
N PRO A 210 28.51 -9.74 10.23
CA PRO A 210 29.56 -10.52 10.91
C PRO A 210 30.95 -10.23 10.31
N GLU A 211 31.98 -10.13 11.15
CA GLU A 211 33.39 -10.03 10.73
C GLU A 211 33.96 -11.37 10.23
#